data_AF-A0A291BAP7-F1
#
_entry.id   AF-A0A291BAP7-F1
#
_cell.length_a   1.000
_cell.length_b   1.000
_cell.length_c   1.000
_cell.angle_alpha   90.00
_cell.angle_beta   90.00
_cell.angle_gamma   90.00
#
_symmetry.space_group_name_H-M   'P 1'
#
loop_
_entity.id
_entity.type
_entity.pdbx_description
1 polymer ?
#
loop_
_entity_poly.entity_id
_entity_poly.type
_entity_poly.pdbx_seq_one_letter_code
_entity_poly.pdbx_strand_id
1 'polypeptide(L)'
;MKHKKTHQWMVEAQAAEAFDVFSTDKNELIFYHYRLFEETNNYNFASLYCFVFSHTSYIQLGIYLDEETSFTEAQKICDNIYFTRIQYLH
;
A
#
# COMPACT_ATOMS: atom_id res chain seq x y z
N MET A 1 0.81 -11.47 22.02
CA MET A 1 1.96 -10.53 22.13
C MET A 1 3.16 -10.87 21.23
N LYS A 2 3.07 -11.73 20.19
CA LYS A 2 4.21 -12.10 19.31
C LYS A 2 4.21 -11.46 17.90
N HIS A 3 3.11 -10.88 17.43
CA HIS A 3 3.00 -10.33 16.05
C HIS A 3 3.63 -8.94 15.84
N LYS A 4 4.07 -8.26 16.91
CA LYS A 4 4.58 -6.89 16.83
C LYS A 4 5.97 -6.76 16.19
N LYS A 5 6.77 -7.85 16.20
CA LYS A 5 8.15 -7.84 15.66
C LYS A 5 8.24 -8.17 14.18
N THR A 6 7.28 -8.90 13.62
CA THR A 6 7.36 -9.41 12.24
C THR A 6 7.09 -8.35 11.18
N HIS A 7 6.68 -7.13 11.55
CA HIS A 7 6.37 -6.04 10.60
C HIS A 7 7.32 -4.84 10.75
N GLN A 8 8.28 -4.93 11.68
CA GLN A 8 9.18 -3.83 12.01
C GLN A 8 10.14 -3.53 10.84
N TRP A 9 10.57 -4.57 10.10
CA TRP A 9 11.43 -4.43 8.91
C TRP A 9 10.78 -3.64 7.76
N MET A 10 9.46 -3.69 7.63
CA MET A 10 8.71 -2.94 6.60
C MET A 10 8.59 -1.45 6.94
N VAL A 11 8.57 -1.12 8.23
CA VAL A 11 8.61 0.27 8.70
C VAL A 11 10.03 0.83 8.60
N GLU A 12 11.06 0.01 8.82
CA GLU A 12 12.46 0.42 8.80
C GLU A 12 13.02 0.63 7.38
N ALA A 13 12.40 0.05 6.35
CA ALA A 13 12.72 0.29 4.94
C ALA A 13 11.74 1.27 4.27
N GLN A 14 11.24 2.26 5.01
CA GLN A 14 10.47 3.37 4.42
C GLN A 14 11.26 3.95 3.24
N ALA A 15 10.66 3.94 2.05
CA ALA A 15 11.20 4.67 0.91
C ALA A 15 11.25 6.14 1.33
N ALA A 16 12.46 6.71 1.43
CA ALA A 16 12.66 8.11 1.83
C ALA A 16 11.92 9.11 0.92
N GLU A 17 11.47 8.63 -0.25
CA GLU A 17 10.72 9.33 -1.29
C GLU A 17 9.20 9.17 -1.15
N ALA A 18 8.71 8.41 -0.15
CA ALA A 18 7.28 8.30 0.13
C ALA A 18 6.80 9.52 0.93
N PHE A 19 5.80 10.22 0.41
CA PHE A 19 5.28 11.46 0.98
C PHE A 19 4.19 11.19 2.02
N ASP A 20 3.35 10.19 1.75
CA ASP A 20 2.30 9.76 2.65
C ASP A 20 2.37 8.24 2.85
N VAL A 21 2.34 7.82 4.11
CA VAL A 21 2.29 6.40 4.49
C VAL A 21 1.01 6.16 5.28
N PHE A 22 0.13 5.31 4.75
CA PHE A 22 -1.05 4.85 5.46
C PHE A 22 -0.93 3.36 5.75
N SER A 23 -1.21 2.96 6.98
CA SER A 23 -1.33 1.55 7.34
C SER A 23 -2.68 1.28 8.00
N THR A 24 -3.39 0.25 7.54
CA THR A 24 -4.61 -0.20 8.19
C THR A 24 -4.61 -1.71 8.37
N ASP A 25 -5.22 -2.18 9.46
CA ASP A 25 -5.48 -3.59 9.72
C ASP A 25 -6.98 -3.84 9.52
N LYS A 26 -7.33 -4.71 8.58
CA LYS A 26 -8.71 -5.03 8.23
C LYS A 26 -8.80 -6.49 7.82
N ASN A 27 -9.69 -7.24 8.47
CA ASN A 27 -9.95 -8.65 8.15
C ASN A 27 -8.67 -9.51 8.12
N GLU A 28 -7.76 -9.30 9.09
CA GLU A 28 -6.48 -10.01 9.20
C GLU A 28 -5.50 -9.75 8.06
N LEU A 29 -5.78 -8.71 7.26
CA LEU A 29 -4.88 -8.18 6.26
C LEU A 29 -4.30 -6.86 6.73
N ILE A 30 -3.01 -6.68 6.47
CA ILE A 30 -2.32 -5.43 6.76
C ILE A 30 -2.08 -4.72 5.43
N PHE A 31 -2.66 -3.54 5.29
CA PHE A 31 -2.53 -2.70 4.12
C PHE A 31 -1.48 -1.63 4.39
N TYR A 32 -0.63 -1.37 3.41
CA TYR A 32 0.27 -0.23 3.36
C TYR A 32 0.07 0.52 2.06
N HIS A 33 -0.16 1.82 2.17
CA HIS A 33 -0.23 2.72 1.03
C HIS A 33 0.93 3.68 1.10
N TYR A 34 1.68 3.78 0.00
CA TYR A 34 2.76 4.71 -0.18
C TYR A 34 2.43 5.59 -1.37
N ARG A 35 2.33 6.89 -1.12
CA ARG A 35 2.25 7.86 -2.20
C ARG A 35 3.65 8.33 -2.54
N LEU A 36 4.04 8.13 -3.79
CA LEU A 36 5.31 8.62 -4.33
C LEU A 36 5.03 9.76 -5.31
N PHE A 37 5.94 10.72 -5.31
CA PHE A 37 5.92 11.84 -6.24
C PHE A 37 7.03 11.63 -7.26
N GLU A 38 6.66 11.53 -8.53
CA GLU A 38 7.61 11.35 -9.62
C GLU A 38 7.74 12.67 -10.38
N GLU A 39 8.83 13.40 -10.13
CA GLU A 39 9.19 14.58 -10.92
C GLU A 39 9.84 14.13 -12.23
N THR A 40 9.13 14.25 -13.35
CA THR A 40 9.73 14.03 -14.67
C THR A 40 9.50 15.24 -15.58
N ASN A 41 10.58 15.97 -15.88
CA ASN A 41 10.74 16.98 -16.95
C ASN A 41 9.48 17.80 -17.33
N ASN A 42 8.76 18.34 -16.33
CA ASN A 42 7.58 19.25 -16.38
C ASN A 42 6.25 18.66 -15.91
N TYR A 43 6.21 17.41 -15.45
CA TYR A 43 5.02 16.84 -14.83
C TYR A 43 5.33 16.24 -13.46
N ASN A 44 4.40 16.50 -12.54
CA ASN A 44 4.39 16.01 -11.18
C ASN A 44 3.29 14.95 -11.10
N PHE A 45 3.58 13.73 -11.54
CA PHE A 45 2.61 12.63 -11.43
C PHE A 45 2.82 11.93 -10.10
N ALA A 46 1.72 11.65 -9.41
CA ALA A 46 1.74 10.87 -8.18
C ALA A 46 1.52 9.39 -8.53
N SER A 47 2.28 8.49 -7.91
CA SER A 47 2.01 7.06 -7.93
C SER A 47 1.56 6.60 -6.54
N LEU A 48 0.58 5.70 -6.50
CA LEU A 48 0.12 5.05 -5.27
C LEU A 48 0.51 3.59 -5.30
N TYR A 49 1.41 3.21 -4.40
CA TYR A 49 1.76 1.81 -4.18
C TYR A 49 0.99 1.26 -3.00
N CYS A 50 0.29 0.16 -3.22
CA CYS A 50 -0.43 -0.58 -2.21
C CYS A 50 0.18 -1.95 -2.01
N PHE A 51 0.49 -2.26 -0.76
CA PHE A 51 0.92 -3.58 -0.34
C PHE A 51 -0.07 -4.14 0.66
N VAL A 52 -0.62 -5.32 0.37
CA VAL A 52 -1.58 -6.01 1.24
C VAL A 52 -0.96 -7.33 1.67
N PHE A 53 -0.74 -7.48 2.96
CA PHE A 53 -0.10 -8.66 3.54
C PHE A 53 -1.10 -9.50 4.31
N SER A 54 -1.02 -10.81 4.15
CA SER A 54 -1.56 -11.79 5.09
C SER A 54 -0.41 -12.51 5.80
N HIS A 55 -0.71 -13.55 6.59
CA HIS A 55 0.33 -14.37 7.19
C HIS A 55 1.14 -15.17 6.15
N THR A 56 0.52 -15.55 5.03
CA THR A 56 1.11 -16.51 4.06
C THR A 56 1.31 -15.92 2.67
N SER A 57 0.75 -14.74 2.38
CA SER A 57 0.70 -14.17 1.03
C SER A 57 0.83 -12.65 1.07
N TYR A 58 1.18 -12.05 -0.07
CA TYR A 58 1.12 -10.60 -0.24
C TYR A 58 0.63 -10.23 -1.64
N ILE A 59 0.02 -9.06 -1.75
CA ILE A 59 -0.33 -8.39 -2.99
C ILE A 59 0.47 -7.09 -3.04
N GLN A 60 1.06 -6.81 -4.19
CA GLN A 60 1.67 -5.52 -4.52
C GLN A 60 0.95 -4.94 -5.74
N LEU A 61 0.47 -3.71 -5.62
CA LEU A 61 -0.22 -2.97 -6.67
C LEU A 61 0.38 -1.58 -6.78
N GLY A 62 0.77 -1.17 -7.99
CA GLY A 62 1.13 0.22 -8.30
C GLY A 62 0.06 0.85 -9.17
N ILE A 63 -0.43 2.03 -8.78
CA ILE A 63 -1.38 2.83 -9.55
C ILE A 63 -0.68 4.14 -9.92
N TYR A 64 -0.47 4.35 -11.22
CA TYR A 64 0.06 5.60 -11.75
C TYR A 64 -1.10 6.55 -12.02
N LEU A 65 -1.00 7.79 -11.55
CA LEU A 65 -2.06 8.79 -11.65
C LEU A 65 -1.69 9.83 -12.68
N ASP A 66 -2.60 10.07 -13.62
CA ASP A 66 -2.46 11.13 -14.62
C ASP A 66 -2.72 12.51 -14.01
N GLU A 67 -3.53 12.57 -12.95
CA GLU A 67 -3.82 13.80 -12.23
C GLU A 67 -3.98 13.54 -10.73
N GLU A 68 -3.66 14.57 -9.94
CA GLU A 68 -3.73 14.53 -8.48
C GLU A 68 -5.15 14.21 -7.95
N THR A 69 -6.18 14.70 -8.65
CA THR A 69 -7.58 14.46 -8.33
C THR A 69 -7.96 12.97 -8.35
N SER A 70 -7.24 12.14 -9.09
CA SER A 70 -7.45 10.69 -9.14
C SER A 70 -6.93 9.96 -7.90
N PHE A 71 -6.16 10.60 -7.02
CA PHE A 71 -5.59 9.95 -5.83
C PHE A 71 -6.67 9.34 -4.92
N THR A 72 -7.78 10.06 -4.72
CA THR A 72 -8.88 9.58 -3.87
C THR A 72 -9.53 8.31 -4.43
N GLU A 73 -9.60 8.19 -5.75
CA GLU A 73 -10.13 7.00 -6.41
C GLU A 73 -9.16 5.83 -6.32
N ALA A 74 -7.87 6.08 -6.55
CA ALA A 74 -6.82 5.08 -6.40
C ALA A 74 -6.78 4.51 -4.98
N GLN A 75 -6.91 5.36 -3.95
CA GLN A 75 -6.98 4.93 -2.57
C GLN A 75 -8.20 4.01 -2.31
N LYS A 76 -9.37 4.34 -2.89
CA LYS A 76 -10.54 3.47 -2.79
C LYS A 76 -10.32 2.10 -3.45
N ILE A 77 -9.58 2.03 -4.55
CA ILE A 77 -9.24 0.74 -5.18
C ILE A 77 -8.40 -0.09 -4.20
N CYS A 78 -7.39 0.50 -3.59
CA CYS A 78 -6.52 -0.16 -2.61
C CYS A 78 -7.31 -0.66 -1.38
N ASP A 79 -8.18 0.17 -0.81
CA ASP A 79 -9.01 -0.15 0.37
C ASP A 79 -10.02 -1.30 0.14
N ASN A 80 -10.33 -1.58 -1.13
CA ASN A 80 -11.25 -2.63 -1.55
C ASN A 80 -10.56 -3.90 -2.02
N ILE A 81 -9.23 -4.01 -1.93
CA ILE A 81 -8.54 -5.28 -2.20
C ILE A 81 -8.97 -6.32 -1.14
N TYR A 82 -9.34 -7.51 -1.62
CA TYR A 82 -9.67 -8.65 -0.77
C TYR A 82 -9.23 -9.95 -1.43
N PHE A 83 -8.96 -10.95 -0.60
CA PHE A 83 -8.74 -12.31 -1.08
C PHE A 83 -10.07 -13.04 -1.17
N THR A 84 -10.38 -13.61 -2.33
CA THR A 84 -11.63 -14.37 -2.54
C THR A 84 -11.67 -15.68 -1.72
N ARG A 85 -10.53 -16.16 -1.24
CA ARG A 85 -10.41 -17.39 -0.45
C ARG A 85 -9.61 -17.15 0.84
N ILE A 86 -10.22 -16.40 1.76
CA ILE A 86 -9.64 -16.00 3.05
C ILE A 86 -9.11 -17.21 3.86
N GLN A 87 -9.74 -18.38 3.72
CA GLN A 87 -9.36 -19.61 4.42
C GLN A 87 -7.94 -20.13 4.14
N TYR A 88 -7.23 -19.63 3.12
CA TYR A 88 -5.83 -20.00 2.82
C TYR A 88 -4.80 -18.96 3.30
N LEU A 89 -5.25 -17.91 4.00
CA LEU A 89 -4.39 -16.84 4.50
C LEU A 89 -3.76 -17.16 5.86
N HIS A 90 -4.06 -18.34 6.43
CA HIS A 90 -3.53 -18.87 7.68
C HIS A 90 -2.52 -19.99 7.44
#